data_AF-A0A382XPY6-F1
#
_entry.id   AF-A0A382XPY6-F1
#
_cell.length_a   1.000
_cell.length_b   1.000
_cell.length_c   1.000
_cell.angle_alpha   90.00
_cell.angle_beta   90.00
_cell.angle_gamma   90.00
#
_symmetry.space_group_name_H-M   'P 1'
#
loop_
_entity.id
_entity.type
_entity.pdbx_description
1 polymer ?
#
loop_
_entity_poly.entity_id
_entity_poly.type
_entity_poly.pdbx_seq_one_letter_code
_entity_poly.pdbx_strand_id
1 'polypeptide(L)'
;MNHYKIFLIFSFTIINVAIGSVPELSPNTFLFCLKPELQPLTISLNRGKPSVGMAALDDYFQTHDIVRIEPWIKHATEIDRDGDIYLNRIYRVYIDENSLGRTDQSISSIQDFPFILYAEPEYIRKPYYKPNDPSYSSQCSLEAVKTDIAWDYWDIENGEIPGDKNILLASVDTGVDYTHPDLIENIWVNQGEILEWVFEIEGIDPNGDGLLSAGEISNFILTDL
;
A
#
# COMPACT_ATOMS: atom_id res chain seq x y z
N MET A 1 -65.71 1.74 -38.82
CA MET A 1 -64.63 0.74 -38.97
C MET A 1 -63.29 1.45 -38.80
N ASN A 2 -62.65 1.27 -37.64
CA ASN A 2 -61.21 1.06 -37.46
C ASN A 2 -60.89 1.20 -35.96
N HIS A 3 -60.94 0.07 -35.27
CA HIS A 3 -60.43 -0.08 -33.91
C HIS A 3 -58.91 -0.21 -33.98
N TYR A 4 -58.18 0.86 -33.64
CA TYR A 4 -56.74 0.74 -33.37
C TYR A 4 -56.56 0.19 -31.95
N LYS A 5 -56.21 -1.10 -31.85
CA LYS A 5 -55.74 -1.72 -30.61
C LYS A 5 -54.30 -1.24 -30.36
N ILE A 6 -54.12 -0.42 -29.34
CA ILE A 6 -52.79 -0.07 -28.81
C ILE A 6 -52.23 -1.31 -28.10
N PHE A 7 -51.19 -1.89 -28.67
CA PHE A 7 -50.42 -2.97 -28.06
C PHE A 7 -49.35 -2.34 -27.17
N LEU A 8 -49.51 -2.46 -25.86
CA LEU A 8 -48.56 -1.95 -24.87
C LEU A 8 -47.47 -3.01 -24.65
N ILE A 9 -46.33 -2.85 -25.30
CA ILE A 9 -45.16 -3.74 -25.14
C ILE A 9 -44.44 -3.31 -23.86
N PHE A 10 -44.58 -4.09 -22.79
CA PHE A 10 -43.73 -3.97 -21.60
C PHE A 10 -42.35 -4.53 -21.91
N SER A 11 -41.38 -3.64 -22.19
CA SER A 11 -39.96 -3.99 -22.22
C SER A 11 -39.48 -4.15 -20.77
N PHE A 12 -39.22 -5.39 -20.35
CA PHE A 12 -38.47 -5.67 -19.13
C PHE A 12 -36.98 -5.44 -19.43
N THR A 13 -36.48 -4.24 -19.16
CA THR A 13 -35.04 -4.00 -19.05
C THR A 13 -34.52 -4.70 -17.81
N ILE A 14 -33.82 -5.82 -18.01
CA ILE A 14 -32.99 -6.44 -16.97
C ILE A 14 -31.81 -5.50 -16.75
N ILE A 15 -31.85 -4.74 -15.67
CA ILE A 15 -30.70 -3.96 -15.19
C ILE A 15 -29.73 -4.99 -14.62
N ASN A 16 -28.70 -5.34 -15.40
CA ASN A 16 -27.51 -6.00 -14.86
C ASN A 16 -26.77 -4.98 -13.99
N VAL A 17 -27.11 -4.93 -12.70
CA VAL A 17 -26.26 -4.26 -11.73
C VAL A 17 -24.99 -5.09 -11.65
N ALA A 18 -23.89 -4.55 -12.18
CA ALA A 18 -22.57 -5.07 -11.89
C ALA A 18 -22.35 -4.91 -10.38
N ILE A 19 -22.56 -5.99 -9.63
CA ILE A 19 -22.22 -6.05 -8.22
C ILE A 19 -20.68 -6.03 -8.19
N GLY A 20 -20.10 -4.86 -7.93
CA GLY A 20 -18.69 -4.78 -7.54
C GLY A 20 -18.47 -5.73 -6.37
N SER A 21 -17.38 -6.49 -6.40
CA SER A 21 -17.07 -7.42 -5.31
C SER A 21 -17.05 -6.66 -3.99
N VAL A 22 -17.86 -7.10 -3.04
CA VAL A 22 -17.84 -6.56 -1.68
C VAL A 22 -16.43 -6.76 -1.11
N PRO A 23 -15.80 -5.73 -0.52
CA PRO A 23 -14.49 -5.86 0.10
C PRO A 23 -14.50 -6.99 1.12
N GLU A 24 -13.54 -7.90 1.00
CA GLU A 24 -13.41 -9.00 1.95
C GLU A 24 -12.68 -8.50 3.20
N LEU A 25 -13.28 -8.75 4.36
CA LEU A 25 -12.71 -8.37 5.65
C LEU A 25 -12.02 -9.58 6.27
N SER A 26 -10.92 -9.32 6.98
CA SER A 26 -10.30 -10.33 7.82
C SER A 26 -11.25 -10.72 8.95
N PRO A 27 -11.49 -12.02 9.18
CA PRO A 27 -12.42 -12.45 10.20
C PRO A 27 -11.90 -12.20 11.61
N ASN A 28 -10.58 -12.19 11.82
CA ASN A 28 -9.95 -12.21 13.15
C ASN A 28 -8.88 -11.12 13.35
N THR A 29 -8.76 -10.16 12.42
CA THR A 29 -7.82 -9.06 12.54
C THR A 29 -8.46 -7.71 12.27
N PHE A 30 -7.99 -6.71 13.01
CA PHE A 30 -8.42 -5.33 12.86
C PHE A 30 -7.26 -4.38 13.16
N LEU A 31 -7.41 -3.12 12.76
CA LEU A 31 -6.45 -2.07 13.00
C LEU A 31 -7.01 -1.07 14.02
N PHE A 32 -6.15 -0.49 14.84
CA PHE A 32 -6.48 0.73 15.59
C PHE A 32 -5.32 1.73 15.53
N CYS A 33 -5.66 3.01 15.62
CA CYS A 33 -4.71 4.10 15.66
C CYS A 33 -4.79 4.84 17.00
N LEU A 34 -3.65 5.12 17.61
CA LEU A 34 -3.59 5.99 18.80
C LEU A 34 -3.69 7.46 18.40
N LYS A 35 -4.24 8.28 19.31
CA LYS A 35 -4.23 9.73 19.16
C LYS A 35 -2.81 10.32 19.16
N PRO A 36 -2.61 11.50 18.55
CA PRO A 36 -1.27 12.04 18.30
C PRO A 36 -0.50 12.44 19.57
N GLU A 37 -1.16 12.55 20.73
CA GLU A 37 -0.50 12.91 21.99
C GLU A 37 0.20 11.72 22.65
N LEU A 38 -0.08 10.48 22.22
CA LEU A 38 0.54 9.28 22.75
C LEU A 38 1.82 8.92 22.00
N GLN A 39 2.77 8.36 22.73
CA GLN A 39 3.96 7.73 22.16
C GLN A 39 3.63 6.34 21.60
N PRO A 40 4.42 5.82 20.64
CA PRO A 40 4.29 4.45 20.18
C PRO A 40 4.33 3.43 21.34
N LEU A 41 3.43 2.45 21.30
CA LEU A 41 3.34 1.37 22.27
C LEU A 41 4.62 0.52 22.28
N THR A 42 5.07 0.18 23.48
CA THR A 42 6.10 -0.83 23.67
C THR A 42 5.44 -2.20 23.86
N ILE A 43 5.51 -3.03 22.83
CA ILE A 43 4.88 -4.36 22.85
C ILE A 43 5.79 -5.36 23.55
N SER A 44 5.22 -6.11 24.49
CA SER A 44 5.89 -7.17 25.23
C SER A 44 4.95 -8.36 25.43
N LEU A 45 5.49 -9.45 25.98
CA LEU A 45 4.70 -10.63 26.37
C LEU A 45 4.67 -10.76 27.89
N ASN A 46 3.49 -10.83 28.46
CA ASN A 46 3.26 -11.14 29.86
C ASN A 46 2.57 -12.50 29.97
N ARG A 47 3.28 -13.51 30.51
CA ARG A 47 2.81 -14.91 30.59
C ARG A 47 2.29 -15.47 29.27
N GLY A 48 2.95 -15.09 28.16
CA GLY A 48 2.58 -15.51 26.80
C GLY A 48 1.42 -14.74 26.18
N LYS A 49 0.82 -13.76 26.87
CA LYS A 49 -0.19 -12.85 26.32
C LYS A 49 0.42 -11.49 25.95
N PRO A 50 -0.10 -10.80 24.92
CA PRO A 50 0.38 -9.46 24.57
C PRO A 50 0.12 -8.46 25.70
N SER A 51 1.07 -7.56 25.93
CA SER A 51 0.94 -6.43 26.85
C SER A 51 1.69 -5.23 26.29
N VAL A 52 1.13 -4.03 26.52
CA VAL A 52 1.65 -2.75 26.04
C VAL A 52 1.95 -1.76 27.17
N GLY A 53 1.87 -2.22 28.42
CA GLY A 53 2.14 -1.39 29.60
C GLY A 53 1.04 -0.38 29.92
N MET A 54 -0.12 -0.47 29.25
CA MET A 54 -1.32 0.33 29.54
C MET A 54 -2.40 -0.60 30.08
N ALA A 55 -2.75 -0.46 31.37
CA ALA A 55 -3.71 -1.35 32.04
C ALA A 55 -5.04 -1.47 31.29
N ALA A 56 -5.59 -0.35 30.78
CA ALA A 56 -6.84 -0.37 30.01
C ALA A 56 -6.76 -1.24 28.73
N LEU A 57 -5.62 -1.19 28.01
CA LEU A 57 -5.41 -2.01 26.82
C LEU A 57 -5.05 -3.46 27.17
N ASP A 58 -4.27 -3.68 28.22
CA ASP A 58 -3.90 -5.01 28.68
C ASP A 58 -5.12 -5.81 29.19
N ASP A 59 -6.05 -5.13 29.88
CA ASP A 59 -7.34 -5.70 30.29
C ASP A 59 -8.24 -5.96 29.07
N TYR A 60 -8.26 -5.03 28.11
CA TYR A 60 -8.96 -5.20 26.85
C TYR A 60 -8.45 -6.44 26.07
N PHE A 61 -7.13 -6.61 25.95
CA PHE A 61 -6.52 -7.74 25.28
C PHE A 61 -6.92 -9.08 25.91
N GLN A 62 -7.01 -9.13 27.24
CA GLN A 62 -7.43 -10.34 27.95
C GLN A 62 -8.92 -10.64 27.78
N THR A 63 -9.76 -9.61 27.76
CA THR A 63 -11.23 -9.77 27.69
C THR A 63 -11.74 -10.07 26.28
N HIS A 64 -10.99 -9.70 25.25
CA HIS A 64 -11.35 -9.90 23.84
C HIS A 64 -10.50 -10.98 23.15
N ASP A 65 -9.86 -11.86 23.91
CA ASP A 65 -9.03 -12.97 23.41
C ASP A 65 -7.98 -12.53 22.38
N ILE A 66 -7.31 -11.40 22.63
CA ILE A 66 -6.24 -10.92 21.75
C ILE A 66 -4.99 -11.76 21.97
N VAL A 67 -4.52 -12.40 20.91
CA VAL A 67 -3.36 -13.29 20.93
C VAL A 67 -2.07 -12.61 20.46
N ARG A 68 -2.19 -11.56 19.64
CA ARG A 68 -1.02 -10.84 19.10
C ARG A 68 -1.36 -9.40 18.74
N ILE A 69 -0.36 -8.53 18.90
CA ILE A 69 -0.36 -7.15 18.43
C ILE A 69 0.98 -6.86 17.78
N GLU A 70 0.99 -6.07 16.71
CA GLU A 70 2.20 -5.57 16.06
C GLU A 70 1.98 -4.16 15.49
N PRO A 71 3.04 -3.36 15.29
CA PRO A 71 2.95 -2.16 14.47
C PRO A 71 2.51 -2.55 13.06
N TRP A 72 1.56 -1.82 12.48
CA TRP A 72 1.09 -2.09 11.12
C TRP A 72 2.20 -1.83 10.09
N ILE A 73 2.97 -0.76 10.29
CA ILE A 73 4.15 -0.41 9.49
C ILE A 73 5.37 -0.36 10.42
N LYS A 74 6.25 -1.36 10.32
CA LYS A 74 7.34 -1.62 11.30
C LYS A 74 8.40 -0.53 11.40
N HIS A 75 8.58 0.26 10.34
CA HIS A 75 9.63 1.29 10.25
C HIS A 75 9.07 2.71 10.12
N ALA A 76 7.76 2.89 10.32
CA ALA A 76 7.19 4.22 10.31
C ALA A 76 7.79 5.05 11.46
N THR A 77 8.10 6.29 11.15
CA THR A 77 8.71 7.28 12.02
C THR A 77 7.72 8.39 12.37
N GLU A 78 8.16 9.37 13.17
CA GLU A 78 7.34 10.52 13.56
C GLU A 78 7.02 11.49 12.40
N ILE A 79 7.78 11.43 11.30
CA ILE A 79 7.52 12.25 10.11
C ILE A 79 6.51 11.60 9.16
N ASP A 80 6.28 10.29 9.30
CA ASP A 80 5.36 9.52 8.48
C ASP A 80 3.92 9.70 8.98
N ARG A 81 3.33 10.85 8.64
CA ARG A 81 1.99 11.23 9.11
C ARG A 81 1.21 12.07 8.11
N ASP A 82 -0.11 12.00 8.23
CA ASP A 82 -1.05 12.95 7.61
C ASP A 82 -1.92 13.57 8.71
N GLY A 83 -1.70 14.86 8.99
CA GLY A 83 -2.33 15.55 10.12
C GLY A 83 -2.06 14.85 11.45
N ASP A 84 -3.14 14.36 12.07
CA ASP A 84 -3.12 13.67 13.37
C ASP A 84 -2.94 12.15 13.25
N ILE A 85 -2.88 11.62 12.02
CA ILE A 85 -2.69 10.18 11.77
C ILE A 85 -1.20 9.91 11.60
N TYR A 86 -0.61 9.29 12.62
CA TYR A 86 0.79 8.87 12.61
C TYR A 86 0.87 7.40 12.24
N LEU A 87 1.62 7.06 11.17
CA LEU A 87 1.72 5.68 10.69
C LEU A 87 2.40 4.75 11.70
N ASN A 88 3.27 5.29 12.56
CA ASN A 88 3.95 4.58 13.64
C ASN A 88 3.05 4.30 14.87
N ARG A 89 1.79 4.75 14.84
CA ARG A 89 0.78 4.57 15.89
C ARG A 89 -0.42 3.75 15.44
N ILE A 90 -0.33 3.14 14.26
CA ILE A 90 -1.31 2.17 13.76
C ILE A 90 -0.83 0.77 14.13
N TYR A 91 -1.69 0.02 14.82
CA TYR A 91 -1.41 -1.33 15.27
C TYR A 91 -2.37 -2.31 14.64
N ARG A 92 -1.83 -3.45 14.22
CA ARG A 92 -2.62 -4.61 13.83
C ARG A 92 -2.78 -5.53 15.02
N VAL A 93 -4.02 -5.96 15.24
CA VAL A 93 -4.40 -6.84 16.35
C VAL A 93 -4.96 -8.15 15.81
N TYR A 94 -4.62 -9.25 16.47
CA TYR A 94 -5.07 -10.60 16.15
C TYR A 94 -5.89 -11.17 17.29
N ILE A 95 -7.12 -11.55 16.98
CA ILE A 95 -8.05 -12.23 17.88
C ILE A 95 -7.84 -13.76 17.73
N ASP A 96 -7.98 -14.51 18.81
CA ASP A 96 -8.02 -15.98 18.74
C ASP A 96 -9.11 -16.44 17.76
N GLU A 97 -8.76 -17.30 16.81
CA GLU A 97 -9.70 -17.82 15.80
C GLU A 97 -10.84 -18.63 16.42
N ASN A 98 -10.66 -19.12 17.65
CA ASN A 98 -11.66 -19.85 18.41
C ASN A 98 -12.51 -18.93 19.32
N SER A 99 -12.25 -17.62 19.33
CA SER A 99 -13.03 -16.70 20.15
C SER A 99 -14.49 -16.70 19.68
N LEU A 100 -15.40 -16.69 20.65
CA LEU A 100 -16.84 -16.59 20.41
C LEU A 100 -17.27 -15.15 20.12
N GLY A 101 -16.38 -14.17 20.35
CA GLY A 101 -16.61 -12.75 20.11
C GLY A 101 -16.57 -12.40 18.62
N ARG A 102 -17.37 -11.41 18.22
CA ARG A 102 -17.30 -10.88 16.84
C ARG A 102 -16.25 -9.77 16.77
N THR A 103 -15.43 -9.79 15.73
CA THR A 103 -14.44 -8.73 15.44
C THR A 103 -15.06 -7.34 15.43
N ASP A 104 -16.28 -7.20 14.91
CA ASP A 104 -17.02 -5.92 14.94
C ASP A 104 -17.27 -5.39 16.37
N GLN A 105 -17.51 -6.28 17.33
CA GLN A 105 -17.72 -5.89 18.74
C GLN A 105 -16.41 -5.44 19.36
N SER A 106 -15.32 -6.15 19.10
CA SER A 106 -13.96 -5.76 19.52
C SER A 106 -13.57 -4.39 18.96
N ILE A 107 -13.83 -4.14 17.67
CA ILE A 107 -13.59 -2.84 17.04
C ILE A 107 -14.42 -1.74 17.72
N SER A 108 -15.72 -2.00 17.97
CA SER A 108 -16.57 -1.02 18.62
C SER A 108 -16.14 -0.70 20.05
N SER A 109 -15.72 -1.70 20.84
CA SER A 109 -15.37 -1.50 22.25
C SER A 109 -14.00 -0.83 22.42
N ILE A 110 -13.02 -1.11 21.55
CA ILE A 110 -11.74 -0.39 21.59
C ILE A 110 -11.87 1.06 21.14
N GLN A 111 -12.75 1.36 20.17
CA GLN A 111 -13.01 2.71 19.66
C GLN A 111 -13.49 3.69 20.76
N ASP A 112 -14.11 3.19 21.82
CA ASP A 112 -14.63 3.98 22.93
C ASP A 112 -13.53 4.50 23.88
N PHE A 113 -12.30 3.98 23.79
CA PHE A 113 -11.20 4.47 24.61
C PHE A 113 -10.80 5.90 24.21
N PRO A 114 -10.62 6.83 25.16
CA PRO A 114 -10.37 8.25 24.86
C PRO A 114 -9.03 8.53 24.18
N PHE A 115 -8.10 7.56 24.20
CA PHE A 115 -6.77 7.63 23.59
C PHE A 115 -6.69 6.94 22.21
N ILE A 116 -7.79 6.34 21.75
CA ILE A 116 -7.90 5.76 20.41
C ILE A 116 -8.43 6.85 19.46
N LEU A 117 -7.73 7.02 18.33
CA LEU A 117 -8.15 7.92 17.26
C LEU A 117 -9.23 7.24 16.41
N TYR A 118 -8.96 6.02 15.95
CA TYR A 118 -9.94 5.19 15.25
C TYR A 118 -9.61 3.69 15.41
N ALA A 119 -10.60 2.84 15.14
CA ALA A 119 -10.44 1.41 14.93
C ALA A 119 -11.28 0.96 13.73
N GLU A 120 -10.74 0.05 12.92
CA GLU A 120 -11.34 -0.38 11.66
C GLU A 120 -11.04 -1.85 11.35
N PRO A 121 -11.90 -2.55 10.57
CA PRO A 121 -11.61 -3.91 10.14
C PRO A 121 -10.40 -3.93 9.19
N GLU A 122 -9.62 -5.00 9.23
CA GLU A 122 -8.56 -5.19 8.26
C GLU A 122 -9.13 -5.74 6.95
N TYR A 123 -8.98 -4.98 5.86
CA TYR A 123 -9.38 -5.42 4.53
C TYR A 123 -8.37 -6.39 3.93
N ILE A 124 -8.85 -7.54 3.47
CA ILE A 124 -8.06 -8.48 2.67
C ILE A 124 -7.93 -7.90 1.26
N ARG A 125 -6.76 -7.32 0.99
CA ARG A 125 -6.41 -6.83 -0.34
C ARG A 125 -6.05 -8.03 -1.22
N LYS A 126 -6.69 -8.14 -2.37
CA LYS A 126 -6.35 -9.11 -3.39
C LYS A 126 -5.81 -8.35 -4.60
N PRO A 127 -4.70 -8.79 -5.20
CA PRO A 127 -4.30 -8.23 -6.48
C PRO A 127 -5.42 -8.53 -7.47
N TYR A 128 -5.89 -7.49 -8.16
CA TYR A 128 -6.72 -7.70 -9.34
C TYR A 128 -5.81 -8.19 -10.45
N TYR A 129 -5.64 -9.51 -10.53
CA TYR A 129 -4.71 -10.10 -11.47
C TYR A 129 -5.37 -10.44 -12.80
N LYS A 130 -5.00 -9.67 -13.83
CA LYS A 130 -4.86 -10.17 -15.20
C LYS A 130 -3.54 -9.62 -15.75
N PRO A 131 -2.50 -10.44 -15.94
CA PRO A 131 -1.20 -10.00 -16.44
C PRO A 131 -1.32 -9.55 -17.89
N ASN A 132 -0.54 -8.54 -18.24
CA ASN A 132 -0.78 -7.63 -19.36
C ASN A 132 0.44 -7.45 -20.26
N ASP A 133 1.34 -8.44 -20.36
CA ASP A 133 2.26 -8.49 -21.49
C ASP A 133 1.94 -9.64 -22.46
N PRO A 134 1.45 -9.28 -23.64
CA PRO A 134 1.36 -10.15 -24.78
C PRO A 134 1.53 -9.43 -26.12
N SER A 135 2.17 -8.26 -26.30
CA SER A 135 1.71 -7.38 -27.40
C SER A 135 0.18 -7.27 -27.32
N TYR A 136 -0.42 -6.71 -26.25
CA TYR A 136 -1.71 -7.19 -25.68
C TYR A 136 -2.93 -7.28 -26.62
N SER A 137 -2.90 -6.65 -27.78
CA SER A 137 -3.13 -7.39 -29.05
C SER A 137 -2.47 -6.67 -30.25
N SER A 138 -1.31 -6.01 -30.04
CA SER A 138 -0.66 -4.87 -30.74
C SER A 138 -1.10 -3.51 -30.19
N GLN A 139 -0.44 -3.08 -29.12
CA GLN A 139 -0.86 -1.96 -28.27
C GLN A 139 -1.01 -0.63 -29.06
N CYS A 140 -2.25 -0.27 -29.34
CA CYS A 140 -2.68 1.03 -29.89
C CYS A 140 -2.84 2.09 -28.77
N SER A 141 -2.48 1.78 -27.52
CA SER A 141 -2.72 2.62 -26.35
C SER A 141 -1.90 3.90 -26.35
N LEU A 142 -0.64 3.84 -26.80
CA LEU A 142 0.21 5.04 -26.90
C LEU A 142 -0.33 5.99 -27.96
N GLU A 143 -0.73 5.50 -29.14
CA GLU A 143 -1.41 6.31 -30.16
C GLU A 143 -2.79 6.81 -29.70
N ALA A 144 -3.57 5.98 -29.00
CA ALA A 144 -4.91 6.33 -28.50
C ALA A 144 -4.88 7.46 -27.47
N VAL A 145 -3.81 7.54 -26.65
CA VAL A 145 -3.57 8.67 -25.74
C VAL A 145 -2.65 9.73 -26.36
N LYS A 146 -2.32 9.58 -27.65
CA LYS A 146 -1.50 10.50 -28.47
C LYS A 146 -0.12 10.75 -27.88
N THR A 147 0.50 9.74 -27.27
CA THR A 147 1.85 9.82 -26.70
C THR A 147 2.90 10.09 -27.79
N ASP A 148 2.71 9.55 -28.99
CA ASP A 148 3.55 9.80 -30.16
C ASP A 148 3.58 11.30 -30.52
N ILE A 149 2.41 11.94 -30.59
CA ILE A 149 2.29 13.39 -30.82
C ILE A 149 2.80 14.19 -29.60
N ALA A 150 2.70 13.62 -28.39
CA ALA A 150 3.23 14.26 -27.20
C ALA A 150 4.76 14.37 -27.24
N TRP A 151 5.47 13.35 -27.75
CA TRP A 151 6.94 13.41 -27.83
C TRP A 151 7.46 14.49 -28.77
N ASP A 152 6.70 14.86 -29.81
CA ASP A 152 7.04 15.95 -30.75
C ASP A 152 7.09 17.35 -30.10
N TYR A 153 6.63 17.51 -28.84
CA TYR A 153 6.82 18.76 -28.09
C TYR A 153 8.26 19.01 -27.66
N TRP A 154 9.13 18.00 -27.76
CA TRP A 154 10.53 18.08 -27.36
C TRP A 154 11.46 17.76 -28.53
N ASP A 155 12.54 18.52 -28.65
CA ASP A 155 13.58 18.26 -29.65
C ASP A 155 14.55 17.15 -29.18
N ILE A 156 14.03 15.91 -29.15
CA ILE A 156 14.76 14.74 -28.64
C ILE A 156 16.06 14.51 -29.46
N GLU A 157 16.03 14.75 -30.77
CA GLU A 157 17.20 14.59 -31.64
C GLU A 157 18.33 15.58 -31.30
N ASN A 158 17.99 16.76 -30.79
CA ASN A 158 18.96 17.75 -30.31
C ASN A 158 19.15 17.73 -28.77
N GLY A 159 18.66 16.69 -28.11
CA GLY A 159 18.94 16.41 -26.69
C GLY A 159 17.93 17.00 -25.70
N GLU A 160 16.82 17.59 -26.17
CA GLU A 160 15.70 17.95 -25.31
C GLU A 160 14.88 16.69 -25.00
N ILE A 161 15.21 16.00 -23.91
CA ILE A 161 14.52 14.78 -23.50
C ILE A 161 13.37 15.15 -22.53
N PRO A 162 12.12 14.71 -22.77
CA PRO A 162 11.02 14.94 -21.83
C PRO A 162 11.26 14.24 -20.50
N GLY A 163 10.89 14.92 -19.42
CA GLY A 163 10.94 14.38 -18.06
C GLY A 163 11.83 15.21 -17.15
N ASP A 164 11.61 15.06 -15.86
CA ASP A 164 12.41 15.66 -14.81
C ASP A 164 12.58 14.60 -13.72
N LYS A 165 13.83 14.36 -13.28
CA LYS A 165 14.14 13.42 -12.18
C LYS A 165 13.47 13.83 -10.86
N ASN A 166 12.99 15.08 -10.75
CA ASN A 166 12.22 15.57 -9.61
C ASN A 166 10.73 15.19 -9.66
N ILE A 167 10.22 14.65 -10.77
CA ILE A 167 8.83 14.17 -10.89
C ILE A 167 8.81 12.67 -10.61
N LEU A 168 8.30 12.29 -9.44
CA LEU A 168 8.22 10.89 -9.01
C LEU A 168 6.85 10.28 -9.30
N LEU A 169 6.86 9.10 -9.92
CA LEU A 169 5.67 8.25 -10.07
C LEU A 169 5.74 7.11 -9.06
N ALA A 170 4.89 7.15 -8.03
CA ALA A 170 4.77 6.07 -7.05
C ALA A 170 3.69 5.07 -7.49
N SER A 171 4.08 3.79 -7.63
CA SER A 171 3.14 2.69 -7.88
C SER A 171 3.02 1.81 -6.62
N VAL A 172 1.80 1.60 -6.15
CA VAL A 172 1.51 0.68 -5.04
C VAL A 172 1.01 -0.64 -5.63
N ASP A 173 1.94 -1.54 -5.89
CA ASP A 173 1.68 -2.86 -6.49
C ASP A 173 2.51 -3.94 -5.77
N THR A 174 2.61 -5.12 -6.37
CA THR A 174 3.36 -6.29 -5.92
C THR A 174 4.88 -6.14 -5.99
N GLY A 175 5.36 -5.08 -6.65
CA GLY A 175 6.78 -4.76 -6.83
C GLY A 175 7.12 -4.49 -8.29
N VAL A 176 8.41 -4.38 -8.58
CA VAL A 176 8.95 -4.18 -9.93
C VAL A 176 10.16 -5.10 -10.11
N ASP A 177 10.39 -5.62 -11.32
CA ASP A 177 11.67 -6.21 -11.67
C ASP A 177 12.71 -5.09 -11.76
N TYR A 178 13.48 -4.93 -10.68
CA TYR A 178 14.43 -3.83 -10.54
C TYR A 178 15.70 -3.99 -11.40
N THR A 179 15.86 -5.14 -12.08
CA THR A 179 16.96 -5.40 -13.01
C THR A 179 16.53 -5.32 -14.48
N HIS A 180 15.29 -4.95 -14.75
CA HIS A 180 14.76 -4.89 -16.10
C HIS A 180 15.46 -3.79 -16.93
N PRO A 181 16.00 -4.09 -18.12
CA PRO A 181 16.83 -3.16 -18.90
C PRO A 181 16.09 -1.86 -19.28
N ASP A 182 14.77 -1.92 -19.53
CA ASP A 182 13.97 -0.73 -19.87
C ASP A 182 13.59 0.14 -18.66
N LEU A 183 13.70 -0.40 -17.44
CA LEU A 183 13.24 0.27 -16.21
C LEU A 183 14.39 0.74 -15.33
N ILE A 184 15.53 0.06 -15.36
CA ILE A 184 16.62 0.28 -14.41
C ILE A 184 17.11 1.72 -14.34
N GLU A 185 17.18 2.41 -15.49
CA GLU A 185 17.59 3.83 -15.55
C GLU A 185 16.52 4.80 -15.04
N ASN A 186 15.27 4.34 -14.89
CA ASN A 186 14.13 5.14 -14.45
C ASN A 186 13.66 4.79 -13.02
N ILE A 187 14.25 3.79 -12.38
CA ILE A 187 13.91 3.42 -11.01
C ILE A 187 14.51 4.44 -10.04
N TRP A 188 13.63 5.14 -9.34
CA TRP A 188 14.01 6.02 -8.26
C TRP A 188 14.44 5.22 -7.03
N VAL A 189 15.58 5.59 -6.44
CA VAL A 189 16.10 4.99 -5.22
C VAL A 189 15.95 5.99 -4.07
N ASN A 190 15.25 5.57 -3.02
CA ASN A 190 15.11 6.34 -1.80
C ASN A 190 16.44 6.35 -1.02
N GLN A 191 17.22 7.41 -1.17
CA GLN A 191 18.52 7.54 -0.51
C GLN A 191 18.40 7.49 1.02
N GLY A 192 17.27 7.89 1.59
CA GLY A 192 17.03 7.82 3.04
C GLY A 192 16.87 6.40 3.60
N GLU A 193 16.68 5.40 2.73
CA GLU A 193 16.63 3.98 3.12
C GLU A 193 17.99 3.28 3.02
N ILE A 194 19.00 3.97 2.49
CA ILE A 194 20.36 3.46 2.35
C ILE A 194 21.13 3.75 3.64
N LEU A 195 21.70 2.71 4.24
CA LEU A 195 22.51 2.86 5.44
C LEU A 195 23.83 3.56 5.12
N GLU A 196 24.30 4.46 6.00
CA GLU A 196 25.50 5.27 5.77
C GLU A 196 26.74 4.43 5.40
N TRP A 197 26.91 3.26 6.03
CA TRP A 197 28.05 2.36 5.76
C TRP A 197 28.06 1.81 4.34
N VAL A 198 26.93 1.80 3.62
CA VAL A 198 26.87 1.35 2.24
C VAL A 198 27.69 2.26 1.35
N PHE A 199 27.70 3.57 1.60
CA PHE A 199 28.50 4.54 0.83
C PHE A 199 30.02 4.42 1.08
N GLU A 200 30.44 3.66 2.09
CA GLU A 200 31.86 3.41 2.38
C GLU A 200 32.42 2.23 1.56
N ILE A 201 31.58 1.50 0.85
CA ILE A 201 31.98 0.34 0.06
C ILE A 201 32.72 0.81 -1.20
N GLU A 202 33.94 0.30 -1.42
CA GLU A 202 34.72 0.64 -2.60
C GLU A 202 33.99 0.20 -3.89
N GLY A 203 33.84 1.13 -4.83
CA GLY A 203 33.24 0.87 -6.15
C GLY A 203 31.72 0.93 -6.23
N ILE A 204 31.01 1.15 -5.11
CA ILE A 204 29.53 1.22 -5.12
C ILE A 204 28.98 2.51 -5.73
N ASP A 205 29.70 3.62 -5.57
CA ASP A 205 29.43 4.92 -6.21
C ASP A 205 30.61 5.24 -7.17
N PRO A 206 30.58 4.71 -8.40
CA PRO A 206 31.66 4.90 -9.37
C PRO A 206 31.70 6.33 -9.92
N ASN A 207 30.61 7.09 -9.82
CA ASN A 207 30.52 8.43 -10.38
C ASN A 207 30.89 9.53 -9.34
N GLY A 208 30.83 9.20 -8.05
CA GLY A 208 31.24 10.04 -6.92
C GLY A 208 30.28 11.19 -6.60
N ASP A 209 29.00 11.08 -6.99
CA ASP A 209 27.98 12.11 -6.74
C ASP A 209 27.32 11.99 -5.36
N GLY A 210 27.63 10.93 -4.60
CA GLY A 210 27.11 10.70 -3.26
C GLY A 210 25.67 10.20 -3.24
N LEU A 211 25.14 9.75 -4.37
CA LEU A 211 23.82 9.14 -4.52
C LEU A 211 24.00 7.77 -5.18
N LEU A 212 23.17 6.80 -4.80
CA LEU A 212 23.15 5.49 -5.46
C LEU A 212 21.94 5.39 -6.38
N SER A 213 22.19 5.23 -7.67
CA SER A 213 21.18 4.87 -8.66
C SER A 213 20.88 3.36 -8.66
N ALA A 214 19.73 2.97 -9.22
CA ALA A 214 19.39 1.56 -9.36
C ALA A 214 20.40 0.81 -10.26
N GLY A 215 20.94 1.48 -11.28
CA GLY A 215 21.98 0.94 -12.15
C GLY A 215 23.28 0.65 -11.39
N GLU A 216 23.74 1.56 -10.54
CA GLU A 216 24.95 1.38 -9.72
C GLU A 216 24.78 0.22 -8.73
N ILE A 217 23.65 0.17 -8.02
CA ILE A 217 23.34 -0.91 -7.10
C ILE A 217 23.31 -2.26 -7.82
N SER A 218 22.63 -2.33 -8.97
CA SER A 218 22.54 -3.57 -9.75
C SER A 218 23.90 -4.00 -10.29
N ASN A 219 24.72 -3.08 -10.78
CA ASN A 219 26.05 -3.39 -11.29
C ASN A 219 26.95 -3.92 -10.17
N PHE A 220 26.99 -3.24 -9.04
CA PHE A 220 27.76 -3.66 -7.86
C PHE A 220 27.39 -5.08 -7.40
N ILE A 221 26.08 -5.40 -7.35
CA ILE A 221 25.60 -6.75 -7.01
C ILE A 221 26.07 -7.82 -8.00
N LEU A 222 26.22 -7.47 -9.28
CA LEU A 222 26.63 -8.40 -10.33
C LEU A 222 28.16 -8.58 -10.41
N THR A 223 28.94 -7.60 -9.99
CA THR A 223 30.40 -7.61 -10.14
C THR A 223 31.15 -8.00 -8.87
N ASP A 224 30.61 -7.70 -7.69
CA ASP A 224 31.37 -7.70 -6.44
C ASP A 224 30.76 -8.55 -5.30
N LEU A 225 29.72 -9.34 -5.59
CA LEU A 225 29.18 -10.41 -4.72
C LEU A 225 29.47 -11.81 -5.28
#